data_AF-A0A8K0MJ12-F1
#
_entry.id   AF-A0A8K0MJ12-F1
#
_cell.length_a   1.000
_cell.length_b   1.000
_cell.length_c   1.000
_cell.angle_alpha   90.00
_cell.angle_beta   90.00
_cell.angle_gamma   90.00
#
_symmetry.space_group_name_H-M   'P 1'
#
loop_
_entity.id
_entity.type
_entity.pdbx_description
1 polymer ?
#
loop_
_entity_poly.entity_id
_entity_poly.type
_entity_poly.pdbx_seq_one_letter_code
_entity_poly.pdbx_strand_id
1 'polypeptide(L)'
;MKLRKQDGVPMCISIEKLTNLRALSLTSTEENEVIDLQHLSSPPQFLERLYLTGRLEELPSWIPSLRSLARLFLKWSQLRDDPLVHLQDLPNLVHLELLQVFDGDTLCFKAGGFKKLKLLGLDMFDKLKCVQIEKELCLHSRR
;
A
#
# COMPACT_ATOMS: atom_id res chain seq x y z
N MET A 1 7.70 -10.23 -10.88
CA MET A 1 7.73 -10.00 -12.34
C MET A 1 8.27 -8.61 -12.59
N LYS A 2 9.10 -8.41 -13.62
CA LYS A 2 9.62 -7.09 -13.98
C LYS A 2 8.65 -6.38 -14.94
N LEU A 3 8.39 -5.10 -14.75
CA LEU A 3 7.40 -4.32 -15.50
C LEU A 3 7.97 -3.02 -16.05
N ARG A 4 7.63 -2.70 -17.31
CA ARG A 4 7.72 -1.35 -17.86
C ARG A 4 6.35 -0.66 -17.78
N LYS A 5 6.31 0.65 -17.98
CA LYS A 5 5.10 1.49 -17.96
C LYS A 5 4.03 1.00 -18.92
N GLN A 6 4.42 0.67 -20.15
CA GLN A 6 3.51 0.18 -21.19
C GLN A 6 2.88 -1.18 -20.86
N ASP A 7 3.49 -1.93 -19.92
CA ASP A 7 3.02 -3.25 -19.54
C ASP A 7 1.88 -3.18 -18.49
N GLY A 8 1.61 -2.01 -17.89
CA GLY A 8 0.64 -1.83 -16.80
C GLY A 8 -0.78 -2.29 -17.14
N VAL A 9 -1.39 -1.73 -18.18
CA VAL A 9 -2.78 -2.05 -18.58
C VAL A 9 -2.97 -3.52 -18.98
N PRO A 10 -2.17 -4.11 -19.91
CA PRO A 10 -2.30 -5.52 -20.26
C PRO A 10 -2.09 -6.46 -19.06
N MET A 11 -1.26 -6.03 -18.11
CA MET A 11 -0.96 -6.80 -16.91
C MET A 11 -2.13 -6.77 -15.91
N CYS A 12 -2.78 -5.62 -15.70
CA CYS A 12 -4.00 -5.53 -14.91
C CYS A 12 -5.06 -6.52 -15.42
N ILE A 13 -5.34 -6.53 -16.72
CA ILE A 13 -6.29 -7.47 -17.34
C ILE A 13 -5.88 -8.93 -17.09
N SER A 14 -4.59 -9.22 -17.05
CA SER A 14 -4.08 -10.57 -16.79
C SER A 14 -4.23 -10.96 -15.32
N ILE A 15 -3.97 -10.05 -14.37
CA ILE A 15 -4.19 -10.29 -12.94
C ILE A 15 -5.66 -10.58 -12.64
N GLU A 16 -6.58 -9.83 -13.26
CA GLU A 16 -8.03 -9.99 -13.02
C GLU A 16 -8.51 -11.42 -13.31
N LYS A 17 -7.86 -12.11 -14.24
CA LYS A 17 -8.18 -13.51 -14.59
C LYS A 17 -7.66 -14.52 -13.57
N LEU A 18 -6.74 -14.13 -12.69
CA LEU A 18 -6.11 -14.99 -11.68
C LEU A 18 -6.95 -15.00 -10.38
N THR A 19 -8.14 -15.59 -10.44
CA THR A 19 -9.12 -15.56 -9.35
C THR A 19 -8.64 -16.20 -8.05
N ASN A 20 -7.68 -17.13 -8.09
CA ASN A 20 -7.11 -17.81 -6.92
C ASN A 20 -5.75 -17.24 -6.49
N LEU A 21 -5.36 -16.07 -6.98
CA LEU A 21 -4.05 -15.49 -6.67
C LEU A 21 -3.93 -15.14 -5.18
N ARG A 22 -2.94 -15.74 -4.51
CA ARG A 22 -2.63 -15.50 -3.08
C ARG A 22 -1.45 -14.57 -2.86
N ALA A 23 -0.52 -14.50 -3.82
CA ALA A 23 0.67 -13.67 -3.73
C ALA A 23 0.97 -13.01 -5.08
N LEU A 24 1.26 -11.72 -5.05
CA LEU A 24 1.62 -10.91 -6.22
C LEU A 24 2.89 -10.14 -5.92
N SER A 25 3.87 -10.24 -6.82
CA SER A 25 5.13 -9.51 -6.72
C SER A 25 5.46 -8.83 -8.06
N LEU A 26 5.48 -7.49 -8.02
CA LEU A 26 5.75 -6.62 -9.15
C LEU A 26 6.94 -5.72 -8.86
N THR A 27 7.81 -5.61 -9.84
CA THR A 27 9.05 -4.85 -9.74
C THR A 27 9.20 -4.03 -11.02
N SER A 28 9.48 -2.74 -10.94
CA SER A 28 9.80 -1.94 -12.12
C SER A 28 11.09 -2.46 -12.74
N THR A 29 11.18 -2.42 -14.07
CA THR A 29 12.45 -2.65 -14.78
C THR A 29 13.44 -1.51 -14.57
N GLU A 30 12.94 -0.28 -14.43
CA GLU A 30 13.74 0.93 -14.33
C GLU A 30 13.34 1.75 -13.10
N GLU A 31 14.32 2.34 -12.42
CA GLU A 31 14.13 3.03 -11.14
C GLU A 31 13.19 4.24 -11.23
N ASN A 32 13.22 4.96 -12.36
CA ASN A 32 12.45 6.18 -12.57
C ASN A 32 11.13 5.96 -13.33
N GLU A 33 10.89 4.74 -13.83
CA GLU A 33 9.71 4.43 -14.61
C GLU A 33 8.50 4.18 -13.70
N VAL A 34 7.42 4.90 -13.96
CA VAL A 34 6.17 4.78 -13.21
C VAL A 34 5.43 3.53 -13.67
N ILE A 35 5.07 2.67 -12.72
CA ILE A 35 4.20 1.53 -12.95
C ILE A 35 2.76 1.98 -12.73
N ASP A 36 1.99 2.06 -13.80
CA ASP A 36 0.56 2.34 -13.69
C ASP A 36 -0.23 1.07 -13.38
N LEU A 37 -0.66 0.95 -12.12
CA LEU A 37 -1.50 -0.13 -11.63
C LEU A 37 -2.94 0.33 -11.33
N GLN A 38 -3.34 1.56 -11.69
CA GLN A 38 -4.66 2.09 -11.35
C GLN A 38 -5.78 1.39 -12.14
N HIS A 39 -5.43 0.76 -13.26
CA HIS A 39 -6.39 0.12 -14.18
C HIS A 39 -6.92 -1.25 -13.74
N LEU A 40 -6.53 -1.75 -12.56
CA LEU A 40 -7.04 -3.01 -12.03
C LEU A 40 -8.45 -2.81 -11.47
N SER A 41 -9.46 -3.16 -12.26
CA SER A 41 -10.89 -2.97 -11.93
C SER A 41 -11.41 -4.05 -10.99
N SER A 42 -10.91 -5.28 -11.11
CA SER A 42 -11.30 -6.40 -10.24
C SER A 42 -10.08 -7.04 -9.56
N PRO A 43 -9.63 -6.50 -8.41
CA PRO A 43 -8.47 -7.05 -7.72
C PRO A 43 -8.74 -8.47 -7.20
N PRO A 44 -7.75 -9.39 -7.23
CA PRO A 44 -7.91 -10.75 -6.72
C PRO A 44 -8.28 -10.75 -5.23
N GLN A 45 -9.51 -11.16 -4.91
CA GLN A 45 -10.07 -11.01 -3.55
C GLN A 45 -9.35 -11.85 -2.48
N PHE A 46 -8.67 -12.93 -2.90
CA PHE A 46 -7.91 -13.82 -2.01
C PHE A 46 -6.44 -13.45 -1.90
N LEU A 47 -6.02 -12.28 -2.41
CA LEU A 47 -4.64 -11.86 -2.33
C LEU A 47 -4.24 -11.62 -0.87
N GLU A 48 -3.25 -12.38 -0.39
CA GLU A 48 -2.75 -12.34 0.98
C GLU A 48 -1.41 -11.60 1.09
N ARG A 49 -0.63 -11.59 0.00
CA ARG A 49 0.72 -11.02 -0.02
C ARG A 49 0.90 -10.16 -1.26
N LEU A 50 1.26 -8.91 -1.06
CA LEU A 50 1.54 -7.96 -2.13
C LEU A 50 2.91 -7.34 -1.93
N TYR A 51 3.74 -7.46 -2.96
CA TYR A 51 5.09 -6.88 -3.01
C TYR A 51 5.18 -5.98 -4.24
N LEU A 52 5.31 -4.67 -4.03
CA LEU A 52 5.49 -3.69 -5.10
C LEU A 52 6.84 -3.01 -4.92
N THR A 53 7.62 -2.96 -5.99
CA THR A 53 8.93 -2.29 -6.01
C THR A 53 9.02 -1.42 -7.25
N GLY A 54 9.26 -0.13 -7.07
CA GLY A 54 9.30 0.86 -8.14
C GLY A 54 8.26 1.96 -7.95
N ARG A 55 8.36 2.98 -8.81
CA ARG A 55 7.64 4.25 -8.69
C ARG A 55 6.15 4.08 -9.01
N LEU A 56 5.29 4.56 -8.11
CA LEU A 56 3.83 4.51 -8.25
C LEU A 56 3.18 5.90 -8.31
N GLU A 57 3.80 6.92 -7.71
CA GLU A 57 3.29 8.30 -7.53
C GLU A 57 2.02 8.41 -6.66
N GLU A 58 1.06 7.51 -6.82
CA GLU A 58 -0.14 7.37 -5.99
C GLU A 58 -0.34 5.92 -5.56
N LEU A 59 -0.98 5.71 -4.41
CA LEU A 59 -1.34 4.38 -3.98
C LEU A 59 -2.48 3.85 -4.86
N PRO A 60 -2.34 2.66 -5.48
CA PRO A 60 -3.43 2.09 -6.28
C PRO A 60 -4.72 1.91 -5.47
N SER A 61 -5.82 2.45 -6.00
CA SER A 61 -7.12 2.54 -5.29
C SER A 61 -7.72 1.20 -4.89
N TRP A 62 -7.31 0.12 -5.56
CA TRP A 62 -7.72 -1.25 -5.23
C TRP A 62 -6.98 -1.83 -4.02
N ILE A 63 -5.80 -1.31 -3.62
CA ILE A 63 -5.04 -1.88 -2.49
C ILE A 63 -5.84 -1.81 -1.17
N PRO A 64 -6.44 -0.67 -0.79
CA PRO A 64 -7.28 -0.59 0.42
C PRO A 64 -8.50 -1.52 0.39
N SER A 65 -8.93 -2.00 -0.80
CA SER A 65 -10.06 -2.91 -0.93
C SER A 65 -9.71 -4.38 -0.62
N LEU A 66 -8.42 -4.73 -0.52
CA LEU A 66 -7.96 -6.11 -0.38
C LEU A 66 -8.16 -6.66 1.04
N ARG A 67 -9.37 -7.17 1.32
CA ARG A 67 -9.73 -7.67 2.66
C ARG A 67 -8.91 -8.87 3.13
N SER A 68 -8.34 -9.66 2.22
CA SER A 68 -7.52 -10.83 2.58
C SER A 68 -6.04 -10.50 2.79
N LEU A 69 -5.62 -9.26 2.51
CA LEU A 69 -4.22 -8.88 2.50
C LEU A 69 -3.63 -8.93 3.92
N ALA A 70 -2.66 -9.82 4.11
CA ALA A 70 -1.98 -10.04 5.37
C ALA A 70 -0.59 -9.40 5.40
N ARG A 71 0.05 -9.26 4.23
CA ARG A 71 1.39 -8.69 4.09
C ARG A 71 1.46 -7.73 2.91
N LEU A 72 1.96 -6.53 3.16
CA LEU A 72 2.18 -5.51 2.16
C LEU A 72 3.61 -4.98 2.26
N PHE A 73 4.32 -5.00 1.14
CA PHE A 73 5.65 -4.45 0.99
C PHE A 73 5.63 -3.45 -0.15
N LEU A 74 5.93 -2.19 0.17
CA LEU A 74 6.09 -1.12 -0.82
C LEU A 74 7.55 -0.64 -0.78
N LYS A 75 8.17 -0.57 -1.94
CA LYS A 75 9.57 -0.13 -2.10
C LYS A 75 9.67 0.88 -3.23
N TRP A 76 10.40 1.97 -3.00
CA TRP A 76 10.71 2.99 -4.02
C TRP A 76 9.46 3.58 -4.70
N SER A 77 8.37 3.71 -3.95
CA SER A 77 7.06 4.04 -4.53
C SER A 77 6.85 5.53 -4.81
N GLN A 78 7.59 6.41 -4.12
CA GLN A 78 7.51 7.87 -4.25
C GLN A 78 6.06 8.39 -4.23
N LEU A 79 5.27 7.92 -3.28
CA LEU A 79 3.88 8.34 -3.11
C LEU A 79 3.82 9.82 -2.76
N ARG A 80 2.84 10.51 -3.32
CA ARG A 80 2.56 11.94 -3.03
C ARG A 80 1.90 12.15 -1.67
N ASP A 81 1.09 11.19 -1.26
CA ASP A 81 0.30 11.25 -0.03
C ASP A 81 0.73 10.17 0.96
N ASP A 82 0.40 10.37 2.23
CA ASP A 82 0.67 9.43 3.31
C ASP A 82 -0.09 8.10 3.08
N PRO A 83 0.63 6.97 2.88
CA PRO A 83 -0.02 5.69 2.64
C PRO A 83 -0.77 5.15 3.86
N LEU A 84 -0.38 5.51 5.08
CA LEU A 84 -0.98 4.93 6.29
C LEU A 84 -2.44 5.34 6.45
N VAL A 85 -2.83 6.52 5.96
CA VAL A 85 -4.21 7.01 5.95
C VAL A 85 -5.15 6.03 5.24
N HIS A 86 -4.68 5.37 4.18
CA HIS A 86 -5.47 4.43 3.38
C HIS A 86 -5.30 2.97 3.82
N LEU A 87 -4.12 2.61 4.34
CA LEU A 87 -3.80 1.23 4.70
C LEU A 87 -4.30 0.83 6.10
N GLN A 88 -4.58 1.79 6.98
CA GLN A 88 -5.01 1.55 8.36
C GLN A 88 -6.31 0.73 8.48
N ASP A 89 -7.19 0.78 7.48
CA ASP A 89 -8.48 0.10 7.52
C ASP A 89 -8.43 -1.35 7.00
N LEU A 90 -7.26 -1.83 6.55
CA LEU A 90 -7.09 -3.20 6.09
C LEU A 90 -7.31 -4.18 7.25
N PRO A 91 -8.35 -5.02 7.21
CA PRO A 91 -8.82 -5.76 8.38
C PRO A 91 -7.91 -6.93 8.77
N ASN A 92 -7.07 -7.39 7.84
CA ASN A 92 -6.22 -8.56 8.01
C ASN A 92 -4.72 -8.25 7.90
N LEU A 93 -4.33 -6.99 7.75
CA LEU A 93 -2.93 -6.63 7.57
C LEU A 93 -2.15 -6.90 8.87
N VAL A 94 -1.16 -7.79 8.79
CA VAL A 94 -0.30 -8.20 9.91
C VAL A 94 1.10 -7.60 9.78
N HIS A 95 1.58 -7.44 8.55
CA HIS A 95 2.93 -6.98 8.25
C HIS A 95 2.89 -5.90 7.17
N LEU A 96 3.39 -4.72 7.52
CA LEU A 96 3.59 -3.60 6.61
C LEU A 96 5.07 -3.21 6.59
N GLU A 97 5.65 -3.17 5.40
CA GLU A 97 7.03 -2.71 5.17
C GLU A 97 7.02 -1.60 4.13
N LEU A 98 7.54 -0.44 4.52
CA LEU A 98 7.67 0.73 3.67
C LEU A 98 9.16 1.10 3.56
N LEU A 99 9.71 0.99 2.35
CA LEU A 99 11.10 1.35 2.05
C LEU A 99 11.12 2.49 1.02
N GLN A 100 11.52 3.69 1.43
CA GLN A 100 11.56 4.88 0.57
C GLN A 100 10.23 5.08 -0.21
N VAL A 101 9.13 5.06 0.54
CA VAL A 101 7.77 5.04 -0.04
C VAL A 101 7.17 6.44 -0.16
N PHE A 102 7.45 7.34 0.77
CA PHE A 102 6.81 8.64 0.88
C PHE A 102 7.83 9.68 1.34
N ASP A 103 7.79 10.86 0.70
CA ASP A 103 8.76 11.94 0.89
C ASP A 103 8.30 13.00 1.91
N GLY A 104 7.12 12.85 2.51
CA GLY A 104 6.66 13.78 3.54
C GLY A 104 7.37 13.57 4.88
N ASP A 105 7.21 14.55 5.77
CA ASP A 105 7.91 14.55 7.06
C ASP A 105 7.13 13.90 8.21
N THR A 106 5.87 13.53 7.96
CA THR A 106 4.97 12.99 8.97
C THR A 106 4.12 11.86 8.38
N LEU A 107 4.06 10.72 9.07
CA LEU A 107 3.10 9.64 8.80
C LEU A 107 2.05 9.62 9.90
N CYS A 108 0.78 9.49 9.54
CA CYS A 108 -0.37 9.57 10.42
C CYS A 108 -1.30 8.36 10.24
N PHE A 109 -1.74 7.79 11.35
CA PHE A 109 -2.87 6.86 11.35
C PHE A 109 -3.70 7.04 12.62
N LYS A 110 -4.96 6.62 12.58
CA LYS A 110 -5.90 6.75 13.69
C LYS A 110 -5.56 5.76 14.79
N ALA A 111 -5.78 6.16 16.03
CA ALA A 111 -5.89 5.27 17.17
C ALA A 111 -7.01 4.26 16.89
N GLY A 112 -6.70 2.97 17.03
CA GLY A 112 -7.62 1.89 16.64
C GLY A 112 -7.58 1.52 15.15
N GLY A 113 -6.83 2.27 14.33
CA GLY A 113 -6.39 1.81 13.01
C GLY A 113 -5.47 0.59 13.12
N PHE A 114 -5.29 -0.14 12.02
CA PHE A 114 -4.43 -1.32 11.92
C PHE A 114 -4.77 -2.42 12.95
N LYS A 115 -6.00 -2.95 12.89
CA LYS A 115 -6.54 -3.92 13.88
C LYS A 115 -5.70 -5.17 14.15
N LYS A 116 -4.88 -5.62 13.19
CA LYS A 116 -4.08 -6.86 13.29
C LYS A 116 -2.59 -6.66 13.05
N LEU A 117 -2.13 -5.42 12.88
CA LEU A 117 -0.74 -5.15 12.53
C LEU A 117 0.16 -5.53 13.70
N LYS A 118 1.20 -6.31 13.40
CA LYS A 118 2.21 -6.78 14.38
C LYS A 118 3.60 -6.28 14.05
N LEU A 119 3.85 -5.97 12.78
CA LEU A 119 5.13 -5.50 12.30
C LEU A 119 4.91 -4.33 11.35
N LEU A 120 5.46 -3.19 11.73
CA LEU A 120 5.60 -1.99 10.90
C LEU A 120 7.09 -1.72 10.72
N GLY A 121 7.60 -1.90 9.51
CA GLY A 121 8.94 -1.49 9.14
C GLY A 121 8.91 -0.23 8.28
N LEU A 122 9.72 0.74 8.67
CA LEU A 122 9.91 2.02 8.00
C LEU A 122 11.41 2.19 7.77
N ASP A 123 11.82 2.26 6.50
CA ASP A 123 13.23 2.32 6.13
C ASP A 123 13.44 3.31 4.97
N MET A 124 14.62 3.95 4.95
CA MET A 124 15.04 4.95 3.96
C MET A 124 14.02 6.09 3.77
N PHE A 125 13.61 6.71 4.88
CA PHE A 125 12.79 7.92 4.87
C PHE A 125 13.64 9.16 5.21
N ASP A 126 14.23 9.78 4.20
CA ASP A 126 15.19 10.88 4.41
C ASP A 126 14.59 12.13 5.09
N LYS A 127 13.29 12.37 4.88
CA LYS A 127 12.58 13.57 5.36
C LYS A 127 11.68 13.30 6.57
N LEU A 128 11.42 12.03 6.92
CA LEU A 128 10.48 11.66 7.97
C LEU A 128 11.01 12.10 9.33
N LYS A 129 10.23 12.93 10.03
CA LYS A 129 10.54 13.43 11.36
C LYS A 129 9.72 12.74 12.43
N CYS A 130 8.46 12.38 12.13
CA CYS A 130 7.59 11.79 13.12
C CYS A 130 6.54 10.84 12.54
N VAL A 131 6.11 9.90 13.38
CA VAL A 131 4.93 9.05 13.15
C VAL A 131 3.91 9.39 14.23
N GLN A 132 2.71 9.77 13.82
CA GLN A 132 1.65 10.24 14.70
C GLN A 132 0.49 9.25 14.72
N ILE A 133 -0.05 9.07 15.93
CA ILE A 133 -1.28 8.31 16.15
C ILE A 133 -2.36 9.30 16.55
N GLU A 134 -3.30 9.55 15.63
CA GLU A 134 -4.40 10.49 15.85
C GLU A 134 -5.43 9.87 16.80
N LYS A 135 -5.73 10.52 17.92
CA LYS A 135 -6.81 10.06 18.79
C LYS A 135 -8.13 10.18 18.02
N GLU A 136 -8.97 9.15 18.09
CA GLU A 136 -10.39 9.35 17.75
C GLU A 136 -10.91 10.51 18.60
N LEU A 137 -11.47 11.53 17.95
CA LEU A 137 -12.21 12.56 18.66
C LEU A 137 -13.33 11.86 19.41
N CYS A 138 -13.18 11.71 20.72
CA CYS A 138 -14.26 11.30 21.60
C CYS A 138 -15.42 12.30 21.41
N LEU A 139 -16.37 11.98 20.54
CA LEU A 139 -17.70 12.58 20.51
C LEU A 139 -18.46 12.08 21.75
N HIS A 140 -17.97 12.46 22.92
CA HIS A 140 -18.69 12.38 24.18
C HIS A 140 -18.84 13.80 24.73
N SER A 141 -19.52 14.65 23.96
CA SER A 141 -20.10 15.88 24.50
C SER A 141 -21.54 15.62 24.96
N ARG A 142 -21.63 15.27 26.25
CA ARG A 142 -22.63 15.77 27.21
C ARG A 142 -24.09 15.28 27.16
N ARG A 143 -24.41 14.65 28.30
CA ARG A 143 -25.69 14.53 29.05
C ARG A 143 -26.59 13.36 28.70
#